data_AF-A0A952GWF6-F1
#
_entry.id   AF-A0A952GWF6-F1
#
_cell.length_a   1.000
_cell.length_b   1.000
_cell.length_c   1.000
_cell.angle_alpha   90.00
_cell.angle_beta   90.00
_cell.angle_gamma   90.00
#
_symmetry.space_group_name_H-M   'P 1'
#
loop_
_entity.id
_entity.type
_entity.pdbx_description
1 polymer ?
#
loop_
_entity_poly.entity_id
_entity_poly.type
_entity_poly.pdbx_seq_one_letter_code
_entity_poly.pdbx_strand_id
1 'polypeptide(L)'
;LDKRYLAPYAAALAQHEPSIARLRALTAGSPDPRQRELAAAVAQLSDAKFAEVGEVIAQIQKGDLFGAQRRILSDEGQDVMERLRRAIAGMEAIEQDSLTAAHDRAVATEARMVPLMLVLLVLISTTLGLGLWLVVRNADAEALAAHAGQLAAARDRADLLANELNHRVKNLFAVVRATAPKRSRRSSGSPTGCGRCSRPTP
;
A
#
# COMPACT_ATOMS: atom_id res chain seq x y z
N LEU A 1 26.85 -17.63 -64.38
CA LEU A 1 26.36 -17.01 -63.14
C LEU A 1 27.40 -17.23 -62.04
N ASP A 2 27.89 -16.17 -61.37
CA ASP A 2 28.82 -16.34 -60.23
C ASP A 2 28.06 -16.91 -59.02
N LYS A 3 28.59 -18.01 -58.46
CA LYS A 3 28.02 -18.72 -57.31
C LYS A 3 27.93 -17.84 -56.05
N ARG A 4 28.76 -16.80 -55.93
CA ARG A 4 28.74 -15.85 -54.80
C ARG A 4 27.39 -15.15 -54.63
N TYR A 5 26.73 -14.77 -55.73
CA TYR A 5 25.40 -14.15 -55.68
C TYR A 5 24.29 -15.11 -55.24
N LEU A 6 24.50 -16.43 -55.33
CA LEU A 6 23.55 -17.44 -54.85
C LEU A 6 23.78 -17.85 -53.39
N ALA A 7 24.86 -17.41 -52.73
CA ALA A 7 25.14 -17.78 -51.34
C ALA A 7 24.02 -17.38 -50.36
N PRO A 8 23.40 -16.17 -50.44
CA PRO A 8 22.28 -15.82 -49.57
C PRO A 8 21.04 -16.70 -49.82
N TYR A 9 20.75 -17.02 -51.08
CA TYR A 9 19.64 -17.91 -51.45
C TYR A 9 19.85 -19.33 -50.91
N ALA A 10 21.05 -19.90 -51.08
CA ALA A 10 21.39 -21.22 -50.57
C ALA A 10 21.31 -21.29 -49.04
N ALA A 11 21.77 -20.25 -48.35
CA ALA A 11 21.67 -20.15 -46.88
C ALA A 11 20.23 -20.02 -46.39
N ALA A 12 19.37 -19.29 -47.12
CA ALA A 12 17.95 -19.16 -46.82
C ALA A 12 17.19 -20.48 -47.07
N LEU A 13 17.46 -21.15 -48.19
CA LEU A 13 16.86 -22.44 -48.54
C LEU A 13 17.20 -23.53 -47.51
N ALA A 14 18.44 -23.56 -47.01
CA ALA A 14 18.86 -24.50 -45.96
C ALA A 14 18.16 -24.25 -44.60
N GLN A 15 17.75 -23.01 -44.33
CA GLN A 15 17.03 -22.63 -43.10
C GLN A 15 15.50 -22.66 -43.25
N HIS A 16 14.99 -22.74 -44.48
CA HIS A 16 13.56 -22.68 -44.78
C HIS A 16 12.78 -23.80 -44.08
N GLU A 17 13.09 -25.05 -44.40
CA GLU A 17 12.41 -26.23 -43.83
C GLU A 17 12.49 -26.27 -42.29
N PRO A 18 13.66 -26.11 -41.64
CA PRO A 18 13.72 -26.00 -40.18
C PRO A 18 12.85 -24.89 -39.59
N SER A 19 12.77 -23.73 -40.25
CA SER A 19 11.96 -22.58 -39.79
C SER A 19 10.46 -22.89 -39.89
N ILE A 20 10.01 -23.45 -40.99
CA ILE A 20 8.60 -23.84 -41.20
C ILE A 20 8.22 -25.00 -40.27
N ALA A 21 9.08 -26.00 -40.08
CA ALA A 21 8.86 -27.09 -39.12
C ALA A 21 8.73 -26.56 -37.68
N ARG A 22 9.57 -25.60 -37.28
CA ARG A 22 9.49 -24.92 -35.99
C ARG A 22 8.20 -24.11 -35.83
N LEU A 23 7.79 -23.36 -36.86
CA LEU A 23 6.54 -22.60 -36.86
C LEU A 23 5.32 -23.52 -36.69
N ARG A 24 5.27 -24.64 -37.43
CA ARG A 24 4.22 -25.67 -37.31
C ARG A 24 4.21 -26.27 -35.90
N ALA A 25 5.38 -26.58 -35.31
CA ALA A 25 5.47 -27.14 -33.97
C ALA A 25 4.98 -26.17 -32.88
N LEU A 26 5.34 -24.88 -32.97
CA LEU A 26 4.90 -23.84 -32.03
C LEU A 26 3.39 -23.57 -32.13
N THR A 27 2.83 -23.58 -33.34
CA THR A 27 1.40 -23.29 -33.57
C THR A 27 0.48 -24.51 -33.42
N ALA A 28 1.00 -25.74 -33.45
CA ALA A 28 0.20 -26.97 -33.36
C ALA A 28 -0.69 -27.03 -32.09
N GLY A 29 -0.18 -26.53 -30.96
CA GLY A 29 -0.90 -26.44 -29.69
C GLY A 29 -1.61 -25.10 -29.44
N SER A 30 -1.68 -24.20 -30.43
CA SER A 30 -2.29 -22.89 -30.22
C SER A 30 -3.80 -23.00 -29.97
N PRO A 31 -4.34 -22.29 -28.96
CA PRO A 31 -5.78 -22.23 -28.73
C PRO A 31 -6.53 -21.42 -29.80
N ASP A 32 -5.84 -20.60 -30.61
CA ASP A 32 -6.45 -19.84 -31.70
C ASP A 32 -6.40 -20.64 -33.03
N PRO A 33 -7.55 -21.01 -33.62
CA PRO A 33 -7.60 -21.60 -34.96
C PRO A 33 -6.93 -20.73 -36.03
N ARG A 34 -7.06 -19.39 -35.94
CA ARG A 34 -6.55 -18.44 -36.92
C ARG A 34 -5.03 -18.42 -36.96
N GLN A 35 -4.35 -18.60 -35.83
CA GLN A 35 -2.89 -18.68 -35.78
C GLN A 35 -2.37 -19.91 -36.54
N ARG A 36 -3.10 -21.04 -36.49
CA ARG A 36 -2.78 -22.26 -37.25
C ARG A 36 -3.03 -22.09 -38.76
N GLU A 37 -4.12 -21.42 -39.13
CA GLU A 37 -4.41 -21.08 -40.54
C GLU A 37 -3.33 -20.15 -41.13
N LEU A 38 -2.93 -19.12 -40.38
CA LEU A 38 -1.88 -18.19 -40.79
C LEU A 38 -0.52 -18.89 -40.90
N ALA A 39 -0.16 -19.78 -39.97
CA ALA A 39 1.06 -20.57 -40.06
C ALA A 39 1.08 -21.51 -41.28
N ALA A 40 -0.06 -22.11 -41.63
CA ALA A 40 -0.21 -22.89 -42.86
C ALA A 40 -0.05 -22.02 -44.12
N ALA A 41 -0.65 -20.82 -44.13
CA ALA A 41 -0.50 -19.86 -45.22
C ALA A 41 0.95 -19.36 -45.38
N VAL A 42 1.65 -19.06 -44.28
CA VAL A 42 3.08 -18.69 -44.28
C VAL A 42 3.92 -19.79 -44.91
N ALA A 43 3.70 -21.06 -44.55
CA ALA A 43 4.38 -22.18 -45.16
C ALA A 43 4.13 -22.24 -46.68
N GLN A 44 2.86 -22.28 -47.10
CA GLN A 44 2.48 -22.39 -48.51
C GLN A 44 3.01 -21.23 -49.38
N LEU A 45 2.96 -20.00 -48.87
CA LEU A 45 3.43 -18.82 -49.60
C LEU A 45 4.95 -18.76 -49.66
N SER A 46 5.65 -19.22 -48.61
CA SER A 46 7.10 -19.35 -48.61
C SER A 46 7.57 -20.44 -49.58
N ASP A 47 6.94 -21.63 -49.55
CA ASP A 47 7.16 -22.73 -50.51
C ASP A 47 7.02 -22.23 -51.96
N ALA A 48 5.92 -21.52 -52.26
CA ALA A 48 5.68 -20.93 -53.57
C ALA A 48 6.78 -19.94 -53.98
N LYS A 49 7.27 -19.11 -53.06
CA LYS A 49 8.33 -18.13 -53.36
C LYS A 49 9.69 -18.79 -53.59
N PHE A 50 10.05 -19.82 -52.82
CA PHE A 50 11.28 -20.56 -53.06
C PHE A 50 11.23 -21.35 -54.38
N ALA A 51 10.09 -21.92 -54.74
CA ALA A 51 9.89 -22.54 -56.05
C ALA A 51 10.05 -21.53 -57.20
N GLU A 52 9.41 -20.36 -57.11
CA GLU A 52 9.51 -19.28 -58.10
C GLU A 52 10.98 -18.87 -58.36
N VAL A 53 11.71 -18.58 -57.28
CA VAL A 53 13.12 -18.17 -57.35
C VAL A 53 14.02 -19.30 -57.86
N GLY A 54 13.77 -20.55 -57.44
CA GLY A 54 14.50 -21.73 -57.90
C GLY A 54 14.38 -21.95 -59.40
N GLU A 55 13.18 -21.80 -59.96
CA GLU A 55 12.92 -21.85 -61.41
C GLU A 55 13.61 -20.72 -62.18
N VAL A 56 13.57 -19.47 -61.66
CA VAL A 56 14.27 -18.33 -62.27
C VAL A 56 15.78 -18.58 -62.31
N ILE A 57 16.37 -19.10 -61.22
CA ILE A 57 17.78 -19.51 -61.18
C ILE A 57 18.05 -20.62 -62.21
N ALA A 58 17.16 -21.60 -62.36
CA ALA A 58 17.30 -22.68 -63.33
C ALA A 58 17.21 -22.20 -64.80
N GLN A 59 16.37 -21.21 -65.10
CA GLN A 59 16.30 -20.56 -66.42
C GLN A 59 17.62 -19.83 -66.73
N ILE A 60 18.13 -19.04 -65.79
CA ILE A 60 19.42 -18.32 -65.94
C ILE A 60 20.58 -19.32 -66.12
N GLN A 61 20.59 -20.45 -65.41
CA GLN A 61 21.60 -21.50 -65.57
C GLN A 61 21.55 -22.17 -66.96
N LYS A 62 20.37 -22.28 -67.57
CA LYS A 62 20.18 -22.79 -68.93
C LYS A 62 20.47 -21.76 -70.03
N GLY A 63 20.76 -20.51 -69.67
CA GLY A 63 20.97 -19.40 -70.61
C GLY A 63 19.68 -18.71 -71.07
N ASP A 64 18.52 -19.09 -70.55
CA ASP A 64 17.22 -18.48 -70.87
C ASP A 64 16.99 -17.21 -70.05
N LEU A 65 17.66 -16.13 -70.44
CA LEU A 65 17.51 -14.82 -69.81
C LEU A 65 16.13 -14.19 -70.06
N PHE A 66 15.50 -14.47 -71.21
CA PHE A 66 14.20 -13.91 -71.56
C PHE A 66 13.06 -14.55 -70.78
N GLY A 67 13.09 -15.86 -70.55
CA GLY A 67 12.16 -16.57 -69.66
C GLY A 67 12.29 -16.09 -68.22
N ALA A 68 13.53 -15.99 -67.72
CA ALA A 68 13.82 -15.48 -66.38
C ALA A 68 13.32 -14.04 -66.18
N GLN A 69 13.62 -13.13 -67.13
CA GLN A 69 13.17 -11.74 -67.06
C GLN A 69 11.64 -11.62 -67.09
N ARG A 70 10.97 -12.38 -67.95
CA ARG A 70 9.50 -12.37 -68.06
C ARG A 70 8.83 -12.80 -66.76
N ARG A 71 9.43 -13.74 -66.03
CA ARG A 71 8.88 -14.25 -64.76
C ARG A 71 9.16 -13.33 -63.58
N ILE A 72 10.30 -12.62 -63.58
CA ILE A 72 10.55 -11.54 -62.60
C ILE A 72 9.55 -10.38 -62.80
N LEU A 73 9.10 -10.14 -64.04
CA LEU A 73 8.17 -9.07 -64.41
C LEU A 73 6.68 -9.49 -64.41
N SER A 74 6.31 -10.67 -63.89
CA SER A 74 4.90 -11.12 -63.91
C SER A 74 4.04 -10.58 -62.76
N ASP A 75 4.61 -9.82 -61.83
CA ASP A 75 4.02 -9.33 -60.55
C ASP A 75 3.49 -10.40 -59.58
N GLU A 76 3.32 -11.66 -60.02
CA GLU A 76 2.92 -12.82 -59.19
C GLU A 76 3.82 -12.94 -57.95
N GLY A 77 5.12 -12.80 -58.15
CA GLY A 77 6.12 -12.87 -57.09
C GLY A 77 6.08 -11.70 -56.10
N GLN A 78 5.40 -10.59 -56.42
CA GLN A 78 5.12 -9.50 -55.49
C GLN A 78 3.84 -9.77 -54.69
N ASP A 79 2.78 -10.27 -55.31
CA ASP A 79 1.53 -10.63 -54.62
C ASP A 79 1.76 -11.77 -53.60
N VAL A 80 2.54 -12.81 -53.96
CA VAL A 80 2.95 -13.86 -53.01
C VAL A 80 3.67 -13.27 -51.79
N MET A 81 4.63 -12.36 -52.00
CA MET A 81 5.34 -11.70 -50.91
C MET A 81 4.44 -10.82 -50.06
N GLU A 82 3.46 -10.13 -50.65
CA GLU A 82 2.55 -9.25 -49.93
C GLU A 82 1.49 -10.03 -49.14
N ARG A 83 1.06 -11.20 -49.64
CA ARG A 83 0.27 -12.16 -48.87
C ARG A 83 1.10 -12.74 -47.71
N LEU A 84 2.37 -13.06 -47.94
CA LEU A 84 3.26 -13.61 -46.91
C LEU A 84 3.49 -12.60 -45.78
N ARG A 85 3.78 -11.33 -46.09
CA ARG A 85 3.89 -10.24 -45.09
C ARG A 85 2.62 -10.08 -44.27
N ARG A 86 1.45 -10.05 -44.92
CA ARG A 86 0.15 -9.95 -44.24
C ARG A 86 -0.14 -11.16 -43.36
N ALA A 87 0.25 -12.36 -43.76
CA ALA A 87 0.11 -13.56 -42.94
C ALA A 87 1.00 -13.51 -41.68
N ILE A 88 2.25 -13.07 -41.82
CA ILE A 88 3.19 -12.89 -40.69
C ILE A 88 2.68 -11.81 -39.72
N ALA A 89 2.32 -10.63 -40.22
CA ALA A 89 1.78 -9.54 -39.41
C ALA A 89 0.47 -9.94 -38.70
N GLY A 90 -0.34 -10.80 -39.33
CA GLY A 90 -1.54 -11.37 -38.71
C GLY A 90 -1.25 -12.28 -37.52
N MET A 91 -0.15 -13.04 -37.54
CA MET A 91 0.27 -13.86 -36.38
C MET A 91 0.83 -12.97 -35.27
N GLU A 92 1.64 -11.97 -35.62
CA GLU A 92 2.21 -11.03 -34.67
C GLU A 92 1.12 -10.25 -33.91
N ALA A 93 0.06 -9.82 -34.60
CA ALA A 93 -1.10 -9.16 -33.98
C ALA A 93 -1.81 -10.08 -32.96
N ILE A 94 -2.02 -11.36 -33.28
CA ILE A 94 -2.64 -12.34 -32.35
C ILE A 94 -1.78 -12.50 -31.08
N GLU A 95 -0.45 -12.57 -31.25
CA GLU A 95 0.46 -12.68 -30.11
C GLU A 95 0.47 -11.40 -29.26
N GLN A 96 0.48 -10.22 -29.88
CA GLN A 96 0.40 -8.91 -29.20
C GLN A 96 -0.93 -8.74 -28.42
N ASP A 97 -2.07 -9.13 -29.01
CA ASP A 97 -3.37 -9.12 -28.34
C ASP A 97 -3.37 -10.08 -27.13
N SER A 98 -2.77 -11.27 -27.27
CA SER A 98 -2.67 -12.24 -26.18
C SER A 98 -1.80 -11.75 -25.01
N LEU A 99 -0.70 -11.06 -25.31
CA LEU A 99 0.20 -10.45 -24.33
C LEU A 99 -0.48 -9.29 -23.61
N THR A 100 -1.21 -8.44 -24.34
CA THR A 100 -1.96 -7.32 -23.77
C THR A 100 -3.05 -7.82 -22.82
N ALA A 101 -3.84 -8.81 -23.25
CA ALA A 101 -4.86 -9.44 -22.40
C ALA A 101 -4.28 -10.17 -21.17
N ALA A 102 -3.05 -10.70 -21.25
CA ALA A 102 -2.35 -11.26 -20.10
C ALA A 102 -1.86 -10.16 -19.13
N HIS A 103 -1.36 -9.04 -19.66
CA HIS A 103 -0.94 -7.88 -18.87
C HIS A 103 -2.11 -7.24 -18.13
N ASP A 104 -3.25 -7.02 -18.79
CA ASP A 104 -4.46 -6.47 -18.18
C ASP A 104 -4.97 -7.34 -17.02
N ARG A 105 -4.88 -8.68 -17.15
CA ARG A 105 -5.20 -9.61 -16.06
C ARG A 105 -4.24 -9.48 -14.89
N ALA A 106 -2.94 -9.30 -15.15
CA ALA A 106 -1.94 -9.07 -14.10
C ALA A 106 -2.24 -7.76 -13.34
N VAL A 107 -2.47 -6.66 -14.06
CA VAL A 107 -2.85 -5.36 -13.49
C VAL A 107 -4.14 -5.46 -12.67
N ALA A 108 -5.15 -6.18 -13.16
CA ALA A 108 -6.40 -6.40 -12.43
C ALA A 108 -6.21 -7.22 -11.12
N THR A 109 -5.22 -8.11 -11.06
CA THR A 109 -4.84 -8.79 -9.81
C THR A 109 -3.98 -7.91 -8.89
N GLU A 110 -3.08 -7.11 -9.44
CA GLU A 110 -2.18 -6.21 -8.71
C GLU A 110 -2.95 -5.06 -8.03
N ALA A 111 -4.00 -4.56 -8.67
CA ALA A 111 -4.91 -3.55 -8.12
C ALA A 111 -5.57 -3.94 -6.78
N ARG A 112 -5.59 -5.23 -6.42
CA ARG A 112 -6.07 -5.71 -5.10
C ARG A 112 -5.00 -5.67 -4.01
N MET A 113 -3.71 -5.66 -4.37
CA MET A 113 -2.61 -5.64 -3.38
C MET A 113 -2.41 -4.24 -2.78
N VAL A 114 -2.49 -3.19 -3.61
CA VAL A 114 -2.34 -1.79 -3.18
C VAL A 114 -3.26 -1.40 -2.00
N PRO A 115 -4.60 -1.62 -2.06
CA PRO A 115 -5.47 -1.28 -0.92
C PRO A 115 -5.20 -2.15 0.32
N LEU A 116 -4.79 -3.41 0.15
CA LEU A 116 -4.39 -4.29 1.27
C LEU A 116 -3.14 -3.76 2.00
N MET A 117 -2.12 -3.32 1.25
CA MET A 117 -0.94 -2.69 1.84
C MET A 117 -1.28 -1.36 2.53
N LEU A 118 -2.18 -0.56 1.95
CA LEU A 118 -2.62 0.71 2.53
C LEU A 118 -3.40 0.50 3.83
N VAL A 119 -4.31 -0.48 3.88
CA VAL A 119 -5.00 -0.89 5.12
C VAL A 119 -4.00 -1.35 6.19
N LEU A 120 -3.01 -2.17 5.82
CA LEU A 120 -1.97 -2.63 6.75
C LEU A 120 -1.13 -1.47 7.30
N LEU A 121 -0.73 -0.52 6.44
CA LEU A 121 0.01 0.69 6.81
C LEU A 121 -0.78 1.56 7.81
N VAL A 122 -2.07 1.77 7.54
CA VAL A 122 -2.97 2.51 8.44
C VAL A 122 -3.10 1.80 9.78
N LEU A 123 -3.24 0.46 9.78
CA LEU A 123 -3.38 -0.33 11.00
C LEU A 123 -2.12 -0.27 11.87
N ILE A 124 -0.93 -0.40 11.27
CA ILE A 124 0.37 -0.21 11.95
C ILE A 124 0.52 1.21 12.50
N SER A 125 0.16 2.22 11.71
CA SER A 125 0.24 3.63 12.14
C SER A 125 -0.70 3.90 13.33
N THR A 126 -1.88 3.27 13.32
CA THR A 126 -2.89 3.41 14.39
C THR A 126 -2.43 2.73 15.68
N THR A 127 -1.86 1.52 15.62
CA THR A 127 -1.35 0.84 16.84
C THR A 127 -0.13 1.57 17.42
N LEU A 128 0.75 2.10 16.57
CA LEU A 128 1.91 2.90 17.00
C LEU A 128 1.46 4.22 17.66
N GLY A 129 0.50 4.93 17.06
CA GLY A 129 -0.08 6.16 17.61
C GLY A 129 -0.81 5.93 18.94
N LEU A 130 -1.61 4.87 19.05
CA LEU A 130 -2.26 4.47 20.30
C LEU A 130 -1.25 4.11 21.39
N GLY A 131 -0.18 3.39 21.04
CA GLY A 131 0.90 3.04 21.96
C GLY A 131 1.59 4.29 22.53
N LEU A 132 1.96 5.25 21.67
CA LEU A 132 2.55 6.51 22.09
C LEU A 132 1.58 7.34 22.97
N TRP A 133 0.30 7.40 22.59
CA TRP A 133 -0.73 8.11 23.38
C TRP A 133 -0.94 7.51 24.77
N LEU A 134 -0.95 6.18 24.88
CA LEU A 134 -1.03 5.48 26.17
C LEU A 134 0.19 5.74 27.06
N VAL A 135 1.39 5.78 26.49
CA VAL A 135 2.63 6.10 27.23
C VAL A 135 2.61 7.53 27.76
N VAL A 136 2.24 8.52 26.94
CA VAL A 136 2.12 9.92 27.38
C VAL A 136 1.07 10.05 28.49
N ARG A 137 -0.12 9.46 28.30
CA ARG A 137 -1.20 9.50 29.30
C ARG A 137 -0.81 8.84 30.63
N ASN A 138 -0.02 7.77 30.60
CA ASN A 138 0.47 7.14 31.82
C ASN A 138 1.53 8.01 32.52
N ALA A 139 2.42 8.67 31.77
CA ALA A 139 3.37 9.63 32.33
C ALA A 139 2.66 10.84 32.98
N ASP A 140 1.56 11.33 32.39
CA ASP A 140 0.72 12.38 32.99
C ASP A 140 0.11 11.94 34.34
N ALA A 141 -0.30 10.67 34.46
CA ALA A 141 -0.82 10.11 35.70
C ALA A 141 0.26 10.00 36.80
N GLU A 142 1.48 9.61 36.42
CA GLU A 142 2.64 9.59 37.34
C GLU A 142 3.05 11.00 37.78
N ALA A 143 3.00 11.99 36.88
CA ALA A 143 3.28 13.40 37.20
C ALA A 143 2.29 13.96 38.24
N LEU A 144 0.99 13.69 38.07
CA LEU A 144 -0.04 14.10 39.04
C LEU A 144 0.17 13.45 40.42
N ALA A 145 0.59 12.18 40.48
CA ALA A 145 0.94 11.52 41.73
C ALA A 145 2.16 12.14 42.42
N ALA A 146 3.19 12.51 41.65
CA ALA A 146 4.39 13.19 42.17
C ALA A 146 4.06 14.56 42.79
N HIS A 147 3.16 15.34 42.17
CA HIS A 147 2.71 16.61 42.71
C HIS A 147 1.89 16.47 44.01
N ALA A 148 1.07 15.41 44.15
CA ALA A 148 0.35 15.14 45.38
C ALA A 148 1.28 14.89 46.57
N GLY A 149 2.39 14.16 46.37
CA GLY A 149 3.41 13.92 47.41
C GLY A 149 4.10 15.20 47.90
N GLN A 150 4.39 16.14 46.99
CA GLN A 150 4.96 17.45 47.36
C GLN A 150 3.98 18.29 48.19
N LEU A 151 2.69 18.27 47.84
CA LEU A 151 1.66 19.02 48.55
C LEU A 151 1.38 18.44 49.96
N ALA A 152 1.42 17.11 50.11
CA ALA A 152 1.34 16.44 51.41
C ALA A 152 2.54 16.83 52.30
N ALA A 153 3.77 16.73 51.79
CA ALA A 153 4.98 17.09 52.54
C ALA A 153 5.04 18.58 52.94
N ALA A 154 4.39 19.48 52.17
CA ALA A 154 4.22 20.88 52.55
C ALA A 154 3.19 21.07 53.66
N ARG A 155 2.08 20.31 53.62
CA ARG A 155 1.02 20.35 54.64
C ARG A 155 1.49 19.82 55.99
N ASP A 156 2.20 18.68 56.02
CA ASP A 156 2.69 18.08 57.27
C ASP A 156 3.62 19.04 58.04
N ARG A 157 4.43 19.83 57.32
CA ARG A 157 5.27 20.89 57.92
C ARG A 157 4.43 22.00 58.54
N ALA A 158 3.34 22.40 57.90
CA ALA A 158 2.43 23.43 58.43
C ALA A 158 1.68 22.92 59.68
N ASP A 159 1.22 21.67 59.69
CA ASP A 159 0.53 21.07 60.83
C ASP A 159 1.47 20.87 62.04
N LEU A 160 2.74 20.49 61.81
CA LEU A 160 3.77 20.47 62.86
C LEU A 160 4.02 21.86 63.48
N LEU A 161 4.19 22.89 62.65
CA LEU A 161 4.36 24.28 63.10
C LEU A 161 3.14 24.78 63.87
N ALA A 162 1.92 24.48 63.40
CA ALA A 162 0.68 24.85 64.08
C ALA A 162 0.57 24.20 65.47
N ASN A 163 0.94 22.92 65.59
CA ASN A 163 0.91 22.20 66.86
C ASN A 163 1.97 22.74 67.84
N GLU A 164 3.18 23.05 67.36
CA GLU A 164 4.22 23.64 68.19
C GLU A 164 3.85 25.07 68.65
N LEU A 165 3.30 25.90 67.77
CA LEU A 165 2.77 27.22 68.11
C LEU A 165 1.65 27.14 69.16
N ASN A 166 0.70 26.22 68.99
CA ASN A 166 -0.38 25.99 69.95
C ASN A 166 0.19 25.58 71.33
N HIS A 167 1.17 24.68 71.36
CA HIS A 167 1.83 24.28 72.61
C HIS A 167 2.58 25.47 73.27
N ARG A 168 3.30 26.28 72.48
CA ARG A 168 4.00 27.49 72.95
C ARG A 168 3.02 28.54 73.50
N VAL A 169 1.88 28.77 72.82
CA VAL A 169 0.81 29.68 73.28
C VAL A 169 0.16 29.19 74.57
N LYS A 170 -0.15 27.88 74.67
CA LYS A 170 -0.71 27.27 75.88
C LYS A 170 0.23 27.41 77.08
N ASN A 171 1.53 27.20 76.87
CA ASN A 171 2.57 27.43 77.88
C ASN A 171 2.61 28.90 78.33
N LEU A 172 2.62 29.85 77.39
CA LEU A 172 2.61 31.29 77.69
C LEU A 172 1.38 31.69 78.52
N PHE A 173 0.19 31.20 78.15
CA PHE A 173 -1.05 31.45 78.89
C PHE A 173 -1.04 30.90 80.32
N ALA A 174 -0.36 29.76 80.55
CA ALA A 174 -0.20 29.22 81.89
C ALA A 174 0.67 30.13 82.77
N VAL A 175 1.78 30.65 82.22
CA VAL A 175 2.67 31.61 82.91
C VAL A 175 1.91 32.89 83.27
N VAL A 176 1.24 33.53 82.31
CA VAL A 176 0.47 34.77 82.56
C VAL A 176 -0.59 34.56 83.63
N ARG A 177 -1.34 33.45 83.57
CA ARG A 177 -2.40 33.14 84.55
C ARG A 177 -1.85 32.90 85.95
N ALA A 178 -0.65 32.31 86.08
CA ALA A 178 -0.01 32.09 87.38
C ALA A 178 0.39 33.42 88.06
N THR A 179 0.69 34.47 87.29
CA THR A 179 1.07 35.79 87.81
C THR A 179 -0.10 36.72 88.18
N ALA A 180 -1.36 36.33 87.93
CA ALA A 180 -2.52 37.19 88.11
C ALA A 180 -3.17 37.07 89.52
N PRO A 181 -3.32 38.17 90.30
CA PRO A 181 -3.88 38.13 91.64
C PRO A 181 -5.42 37.99 91.64
N LYS A 182 -5.96 37.04 92.42
CA LYS A 182 -7.41 36.88 92.63
C LYS A 182 -7.99 37.98 93.54
N ARG A 183 -9.07 38.63 93.10
CA ARG A 183 -10.00 39.41 93.94
C ARG A 183 -11.39 38.80 93.93
N SER A 184 -12.07 38.81 95.08
CA SER A 184 -13.47 38.40 95.22
C SER A 184 -14.25 39.48 95.99
N ARG A 185 -15.53 39.71 95.62
CA ARG A 185 -16.47 40.54 96.38
C ARG A 185 -17.91 40.11 96.07
N ARG A 186 -18.78 40.09 97.09
CA ARG A 186 -20.18 39.63 97.00
C ARG A 186 -21.03 40.40 98.01
N SER A 187 -22.20 40.89 97.60
CA SER A 187 -23.22 41.52 98.45
C SER A 187 -24.60 41.43 97.78
N SER A 188 -25.66 41.89 98.46
CA SER A 188 -27.06 41.55 98.15
C SER A 188 -28.06 42.51 98.78
N GLY A 189 -29.25 42.67 98.19
CA GLY A 189 -30.40 43.31 98.86
C GLY A 189 -31.47 43.90 97.94
N SER A 190 -32.69 43.35 98.01
CA SER A 190 -33.99 43.95 97.61
C SER A 190 -34.78 44.25 98.93
N PRO A 191 -36.12 44.54 99.01
CA PRO A 191 -37.21 44.55 98.01
C PRO A 191 -38.26 45.70 98.15
N THR A 192 -39.29 45.70 97.27
CA THR A 192 -40.66 46.17 97.58
C THR A 192 -41.66 45.50 96.63
N GLY A 193 -42.88 45.21 97.09
CA GLY A 193 -43.92 44.55 96.29
C GLY A 193 -45.27 45.29 96.32
N CYS A 194 -46.18 44.89 95.43
CA CYS A 194 -47.57 45.34 95.39
C CYS A 194 -48.42 44.18 94.85
N GLY A 195 -49.68 44.02 95.26
CA GLY A 195 -50.50 42.91 94.77
C GLY A 195 -51.99 43.10 94.95
N ARG A 196 -52.80 42.25 94.29
CA ARG A 196 -54.10 41.75 94.77
C ARG A 196 -54.67 40.68 93.82
N CYS A 197 -55.56 39.84 94.34
CA CYS A 197 -56.09 38.65 93.68
C CYS A 197 -57.50 38.85 93.10
N SER A 198 -57.87 38.00 92.15
CA SER A 198 -59.25 37.59 91.86
C SER A 198 -59.33 36.07 91.67
N ARG A 199 -60.53 35.49 91.81
CA ARG A 199 -60.79 34.09 92.25
C ARG A 199 -61.36 33.18 91.10
N PRO A 200 -61.72 31.89 91.31
CA PRO A 200 -61.34 30.81 90.37
C PRO A 200 -62.53 29.91 89.94
N THR A 201 -62.26 28.60 89.75
CA THR A 201 -63.17 27.43 89.58
C THR A 201 -63.67 27.10 88.17
N PRO A 202 -64.04 25.83 87.90
CA PRO A 202 -63.91 24.62 88.74
C PRO A 202 -62.62 23.82 88.52
#